data_AF-A0A920K1X8-F1
#
_entry.id   AF-A0A920K1X8-F1
#
_cell.length_a   1.000
_cell.length_b   1.000
_cell.length_c   1.000
_cell.angle_alpha   90.00
_cell.angle_beta   90.00
_cell.angle_gamma   90.00
#
_symmetry.space_group_name_H-M   'P 1'
#
loop_
_entity.id
_entity.type
_entity.pdbx_description
1 polymer ?
#
loop_
_entity_poly.entity_id
_entity_poly.type
_entity_poly.pdbx_seq_one_letter_code
_entity_poly.pdbx_strand_id
1 'polypeptide(L)'
;MLRAGRFRGKSVSFALINLPLMVPEIVTAVATLIFFSAIGFTTGYLTILIAHIVFCIPFAYLPIAARMQGIEDVYEQAAQDLYATRFQAFRLILLPLMAPGIISGFLLAFIISLDDFIITNFVKGAGVETLPTVIFGAVKQGIKPNIMAISTLLLAVSVGFVALSYFVGRMGEKSNPTTTKQGD
;
A
#
# COMPACT_ATOMS: atom_id res chain seq x y z
N MET A 1 3.12 -13.49 -11.51
CA MET A 1 1.76 -13.64 -12.10
C MET A 1 1.61 -13.02 -13.48
N LEU A 2 2.33 -11.93 -13.81
CA LEU A 2 2.24 -11.32 -15.14
C LEU A 2 3.27 -11.92 -16.14
N ARG A 3 4.43 -12.35 -15.67
CA ARG A 3 5.53 -12.88 -16.50
C ARG A 3 5.72 -14.41 -16.45
N ALA A 4 5.25 -15.06 -15.39
CA ALA A 4 5.07 -16.52 -15.39
C ALA A 4 3.86 -16.84 -16.28
N GLY A 5 4.06 -17.68 -17.30
CA GLY A 5 3.11 -17.94 -18.38
C GLY A 5 1.66 -18.25 -17.95
N ARG A 6 0.75 -18.29 -18.93
CA ARG A 6 -0.70 -18.51 -18.74
C ARG A 6 -0.98 -19.79 -17.92
N PHE A 7 -1.09 -19.65 -16.60
CA PHE A 7 -1.52 -20.74 -15.72
C PHE A 7 -3.05 -20.73 -15.57
N ARG A 8 -3.65 -21.92 -15.48
CA ARG A 8 -5.11 -22.12 -15.51
C ARG A 8 -5.89 -21.44 -14.37
N GLY A 9 -5.20 -21.02 -13.30
CA GLY A 9 -5.80 -20.33 -12.13
C GLY A 9 -5.57 -18.81 -12.07
N LYS A 10 -5.01 -18.18 -13.12
CA LYS A 10 -4.58 -16.77 -13.08
C LYS A 10 -5.70 -15.79 -12.73
N SER A 11 -6.89 -16.01 -13.30
CA SER A 11 -8.06 -15.17 -13.05
C SER A 11 -8.54 -15.31 -11.60
N VAL A 12 -8.56 -16.53 -11.06
CA VAL A 12 -8.98 -16.79 -9.67
C VAL A 12 -8.01 -16.15 -8.68
N SER A 13 -6.69 -16.32 -8.87
CA SER A 13 -5.72 -15.69 -7.96
C SER A 13 -5.77 -14.16 -8.03
N PHE A 14 -5.96 -13.59 -9.22
CA PHE A 14 -6.11 -12.15 -9.37
C PHE A 14 -7.40 -11.64 -8.72
N ALA A 15 -8.51 -12.38 -8.87
CA ALA A 15 -9.78 -12.05 -8.22
C ALA A 15 -9.64 -12.11 -6.70
N LEU A 16 -8.98 -13.12 -6.14
CA LEU A 16 -8.75 -13.24 -4.69
C LEU A 16 -7.92 -12.10 -4.12
N ILE A 17 -6.84 -11.69 -4.81
CA ILE A 17 -6.00 -10.56 -4.36
C ILE A 17 -6.79 -9.25 -4.36
N ASN A 18 -7.63 -9.02 -5.38
CA ASN A 18 -8.40 -7.79 -5.52
C ASN A 18 -9.76 -7.83 -4.82
N LEU A 19 -10.14 -8.97 -4.24
CA LEU A 19 -11.41 -9.14 -3.53
C LEU A 19 -11.65 -8.08 -2.45
N PRO A 20 -10.65 -7.73 -1.61
CA PRO A 20 -10.84 -6.68 -0.60
C PRO A 20 -11.15 -5.30 -1.17
N LEU A 21 -10.82 -5.02 -2.44
CA LEU A 21 -11.12 -3.74 -3.09
C LEU A 21 -12.58 -3.62 -3.53
N MET A 22 -13.27 -4.74 -3.72
CA MET A 22 -14.67 -4.77 -4.14
C MET A 22 -15.63 -4.88 -2.95
N VAL A 23 -15.15 -5.42 -1.83
CA VAL A 23 -15.93 -5.58 -0.60
C VAL A 23 -15.88 -4.28 0.20
N PRO A 24 -17.02 -3.77 0.72
CA PRO A 24 -17.01 -2.61 1.60
C PRO A 24 -16.17 -2.88 2.85
N GLU A 25 -15.33 -1.92 3.23
CA GLU A 25 -14.35 -2.04 4.33
C GLU A 25 -14.96 -2.54 5.65
N ILE A 26 -16.14 -2.03 5.99
CA ILE A 26 -16.88 -2.44 7.18
C ILE A 26 -17.26 -3.93 7.17
N VAL A 27 -17.58 -4.48 6.00
CA VAL A 27 -17.92 -5.90 5.84
C VAL A 27 -16.67 -6.75 6.08
N THR A 28 -15.53 -6.33 5.53
CA THR A 28 -14.24 -6.99 5.73
C THR A 28 -13.81 -6.96 7.20
N ALA A 29 -14.01 -5.83 7.89
CA ALA A 29 -13.72 -5.68 9.31
C ALA A 29 -14.53 -6.65 10.18
N VAL A 30 -15.86 -6.65 10.00
CA VAL A 30 -16.78 -7.54 10.74
C VAL A 30 -16.50 -9.01 10.42
N ALA A 31 -16.28 -9.36 9.15
CA ALA A 31 -15.96 -10.72 8.75
C ALA A 31 -14.64 -11.21 9.37
N THR A 32 -13.62 -10.35 9.43
CA THR A 32 -12.33 -10.67 10.05
C THR A 32 -12.44 -10.89 11.56
N LEU A 33 -13.26 -10.08 12.25
CA LEU A 33 -13.55 -10.29 13.67
C LEU A 33 -14.26 -11.63 13.91
N ILE A 34 -15.32 -11.93 13.14
CA ILE A 34 -16.04 -13.20 13.24
C ILE A 34 -15.09 -14.37 12.99
N PHE A 35 -14.21 -14.24 11.99
CA PHE A 35 -13.19 -15.24 11.69
C PHE A 35 -12.25 -15.49 12.89
N PHE A 36 -11.65 -14.44 13.46
CA PHE A 36 -10.77 -14.58 14.63
C PHE A 36 -11.50 -15.15 15.84
N SER A 37 -12.74 -14.75 16.07
CA SER A 37 -13.58 -15.29 17.14
C SER A 37 -13.89 -16.78 16.92
N ALA A 38 -14.22 -17.19 15.69
CA ALA A 38 -14.55 -18.57 15.36
C ALA A 38 -13.37 -19.54 15.56
N ILE A 39 -12.15 -19.09 15.30
CA ILE A 39 -10.93 -19.88 15.53
C ILE A 39 -10.39 -19.76 16.97
N GLY A 40 -11.08 -19.00 17.85
CA GLY A 40 -10.67 -18.79 19.25
C GLY A 40 -9.41 -17.93 19.41
N PHE A 41 -9.07 -17.10 18.42
CA PHE A 41 -7.88 -16.26 18.47
C PHE A 41 -8.15 -15.00 19.30
N THR A 42 -7.29 -14.71 20.27
CA THR A 42 -7.46 -13.56 21.16
C THR A 42 -7.17 -12.25 20.43
N THR A 43 -8.12 -11.33 20.49
CA THR A 43 -7.99 -9.98 19.91
C THR A 43 -6.89 -9.20 20.61
N GLY A 44 -5.97 -8.60 19.85
CA GLY A 44 -4.84 -7.84 20.36
C GLY A 44 -3.99 -7.25 19.23
N TYR A 45 -2.73 -6.90 19.50
CA TYR A 45 -1.84 -6.35 18.47
C TYR A 45 -1.61 -7.29 17.29
N LEU A 46 -1.59 -8.60 17.54
CA LEU A 46 -1.37 -9.60 16.49
C LEU A 46 -2.56 -9.71 15.52
N THR A 47 -3.79 -9.64 16.02
CA THR A 47 -4.98 -9.66 15.15
C THR A 47 -5.05 -8.42 14.28
N ILE A 48 -4.70 -7.26 14.84
CA ILE A 48 -4.58 -6.01 14.08
C ILE A 48 -3.51 -6.17 12.99
N LEU A 49 -2.31 -6.66 13.34
CA LEU A 49 -1.22 -6.84 12.39
C LEU A 49 -1.63 -7.76 11.23
N ILE A 50 -2.22 -8.91 11.52
CA ILE A 50 -2.63 -9.88 10.50
C ILE A 50 -3.74 -9.28 9.62
N ALA A 51 -4.74 -8.64 10.22
CA ALA A 51 -5.82 -8.01 9.48
C ALA A 51 -5.30 -6.93 8.51
N HIS A 52 -4.39 -6.08 8.97
CA HIS A 52 -3.76 -5.05 8.15
C HIS A 52 -2.90 -5.64 7.04
N ILE A 53 -2.11 -6.68 7.31
CA ILE A 53 -1.32 -7.35 6.27
C ILE A 53 -2.25 -7.86 5.16
N VAL A 54 -3.31 -8.60 5.52
CA VAL A 54 -4.23 -9.17 4.53
C VAL A 54 -4.94 -8.08 3.73
N PHE A 55 -5.41 -7.03 4.40
CA PHE A 55 -6.10 -5.91 3.74
C PHE A 55 -5.18 -5.07 2.86
N CYS A 56 -3.93 -4.86 3.25
CA CYS A 56 -2.99 -4.01 2.52
C CYS A 56 -2.31 -4.71 1.33
N ILE A 57 -2.38 -6.04 1.22
CA ILE A 57 -1.81 -6.81 0.10
C ILE A 57 -2.23 -6.26 -1.27
N PRO A 58 -3.52 -6.06 -1.60
CA PRO A 58 -3.92 -5.51 -2.90
C PRO A 58 -3.29 -4.14 -3.19
N PHE A 59 -3.25 -3.27 -2.19
CA PHE A 59 -2.70 -1.93 -2.31
C PHE A 59 -1.18 -1.94 -2.54
N ALA A 60 -0.44 -2.86 -1.91
CA ALA A 60 0.98 -3.06 -2.21
C ALA A 60 1.19 -3.71 -3.59
N TYR A 61 0.32 -4.65 -3.97
CA TYR A 61 0.43 -5.43 -5.19
C TYR A 61 0.23 -4.58 -6.44
N LEU A 62 -0.76 -3.66 -6.46
CA LEU A 62 -1.13 -2.91 -7.66
C LEU A 62 0.03 -2.08 -8.25
N PRO A 63 0.76 -1.24 -7.48
CA PRO A 63 1.90 -0.48 -8.01
C PRO A 63 3.05 -1.38 -8.47
N ILE A 64 3.31 -2.47 -7.73
CA ILE A 64 4.35 -3.45 -8.09
C ILE A 64 4.00 -4.13 -9.41
N ALA A 65 2.74 -4.55 -9.57
CA ALA A 65 2.24 -5.19 -10.78
C ALA A 65 2.28 -4.25 -11.98
N ALA A 66 1.89 -2.99 -11.80
CA ALA A 66 1.96 -1.96 -12.84
C ALA A 66 3.42 -1.73 -13.27
N ARG A 67 4.35 -1.60 -12.32
CA ARG A 67 5.77 -1.42 -12.64
C ARG A 67 6.35 -2.62 -13.38
N MET A 68 5.98 -3.82 -12.95
CA MET A 68 6.44 -5.07 -13.58
C MET A 68 5.95 -5.22 -15.02
N GLN A 69 4.74 -4.75 -15.35
CA GLN A 69 4.22 -4.77 -16.73
C GLN A 69 5.01 -3.86 -17.67
N GLY A 70 5.57 -2.77 -17.14
CA GLY A 70 6.39 -1.84 -17.93
C GLY A 70 7.85 -2.28 -18.13
N ILE A 71 8.26 -3.45 -17.66
CA ILE A 71 9.61 -3.98 -17.88
C ILE A 71 9.55 -4.99 -19.03
N GLU A 72 10.26 -4.70 -20.11
CA GLU A 72 10.30 -5.58 -21.29
C GLU A 72 10.98 -6.93 -21.01
N ASP A 73 10.57 -7.94 -21.78
CA ASP A 73 11.10 -9.29 -21.64
C ASP A 73 12.59 -9.41 -22.02
N VAL A 74 13.06 -8.49 -22.87
CA VAL A 74 14.42 -8.43 -23.42
C VAL A 74 15.49 -8.41 -22.32
N TYR A 75 15.26 -7.73 -21.20
CA TYR A 75 16.23 -7.66 -20.11
C TYR A 75 16.53 -9.01 -19.46
N GLU A 76 15.53 -9.90 -19.36
CA GLU A 76 15.71 -11.24 -18.80
C GLU A 76 16.31 -12.19 -19.82
N GLN A 77 15.89 -12.09 -21.09
CA GLN A 77 16.45 -12.88 -22.19
C GLN A 77 17.94 -12.58 -22.38
N ALA A 78 18.33 -11.30 -22.43
CA ALA A 78 19.73 -10.90 -22.53
C ALA A 78 20.59 -11.37 -21.35
N ALA A 79 20.01 -11.42 -20.14
CA ALA A 79 20.71 -11.97 -18.98
C ALA A 79 20.95 -13.48 -19.12
N GLN A 80 19.94 -14.21 -19.61
CA GLN A 80 20.04 -15.66 -19.86
C GLN A 80 21.01 -15.97 -21.01
N ASP A 81 21.08 -15.13 -22.04
CA ASP A 81 22.07 -15.22 -23.13
C ASP A 81 23.50 -15.05 -22.61
N LEU A 82 23.68 -14.21 -21.58
CA LEU A 82 24.94 -14.04 -20.86
C LEU A 82 25.18 -15.11 -19.77
N TYR A 83 24.50 -16.26 -19.87
CA TYR A 83 24.58 -17.39 -18.94
C TYR A 83 24.12 -17.09 -17.50
N ALA A 84 23.37 -16.01 -17.26
CA ALA A 84 22.79 -15.76 -15.95
C ALA A 84 21.63 -16.72 -15.67
N THR A 85 21.61 -17.29 -14.46
CA THR A 85 20.47 -18.08 -13.99
C THR A 85 19.23 -17.19 -13.77
N ARG A 86 18.02 -17.77 -13.82
CA ARG A 86 16.77 -17.03 -13.58
C ARG A 86 16.75 -16.25 -12.26
N PHE A 87 17.34 -16.82 -11.20
CA PHE A 87 17.45 -16.14 -9.92
C PHE A 87 18.44 -14.97 -9.95
N GLN A 88 19.55 -15.10 -10.67
CA GLN A 88 20.49 -14.00 -10.90
C GLN A 88 19.84 -12.88 -11.71
N ALA A 89 19.19 -13.20 -12.84
CA ALA A 89 18.47 -12.22 -13.64
C ALA A 89 17.39 -11.48 -12.82
N PHE A 90 16.63 -12.21 -11.99
CA PHE A 90 15.66 -11.60 -11.08
C PHE A 90 16.32 -10.64 -10.09
N ARG A 91 17.33 -11.09 -9.34
CA ARG A 91 17.93 -10.30 -8.26
C ARG A 91 18.76 -9.10 -8.75
N LEU A 92 19.51 -9.28 -9.84
CA LEU A 92 20.46 -8.28 -10.35
C LEU A 92 19.81 -7.28 -11.31
N ILE A 93 18.74 -7.67 -12.02
CA ILE A 93 18.16 -6.85 -13.08
C ILE A 93 16.70 -6.51 -12.75
N LEU A 94 15.84 -7.52 -12.56
CA LEU A 94 14.41 -7.27 -12.36
C LEU A 94 14.12 -6.56 -11.04
N LEU A 95 14.72 -6.99 -9.94
CA LEU A 95 14.50 -6.41 -8.61
C LEU A 95 14.86 -4.92 -8.54
N PRO A 96 16.04 -4.43 -9.00
CA PRO A 96 16.32 -3.00 -9.03
C PRO A 96 15.43 -2.23 -10.01
N LEU A 97 15.06 -2.81 -11.17
CA LEU A 97 14.11 -2.17 -12.09
C LEU A 97 12.70 -2.05 -11.50
N MET A 98 12.30 -3.02 -10.66
CA MET A 98 11.02 -3.03 -9.94
C MET A 98 11.04 -2.23 -8.63
N ALA A 99 12.21 -1.92 -8.09
CA ALA A 99 12.40 -1.19 -6.84
C ALA A 99 11.52 0.08 -6.70
N PRO A 100 11.44 1.00 -7.71
CA PRO A 100 10.54 2.15 -7.60
C PRO A 100 9.06 1.75 -7.45
N GLY A 101 8.63 0.66 -8.09
CA GLY A 101 7.29 0.11 -7.93
C GLY A 101 7.06 -0.53 -6.56
N ILE A 102 8.07 -1.19 -5.99
CA ILE A 102 8.03 -1.75 -4.63
C ILE A 102 7.92 -0.63 -3.60
N ILE A 103 8.70 0.44 -3.74
CA ILE A 103 8.64 1.60 -2.85
C ILE A 103 7.26 2.26 -2.95
N SER A 104 6.73 2.44 -4.16
CA SER A 104 5.38 2.98 -4.36
C SER A 104 4.30 2.10 -3.71
N GLY A 105 4.37 0.77 -3.89
CA GLY A 105 3.46 -0.18 -3.24
C GLY A 105 3.56 -0.16 -1.72
N PHE A 106 4.77 -0.10 -1.19
CA PHE A 106 5.02 0.00 0.25
C PHE A 106 4.40 1.27 0.84
N LEU A 107 4.67 2.43 0.22
CA LEU A 107 4.13 3.71 0.69
C LEU A 107 2.61 3.74 0.63
N LEU A 108 2.00 3.21 -0.45
CA LEU A 108 0.55 3.15 -0.58
C LEU A 108 -0.06 2.26 0.51
N ALA A 109 0.46 1.06 0.71
CA ALA A 109 0.01 0.16 1.77
C ALA A 109 0.18 0.77 3.17
N PHE A 110 1.29 1.48 3.40
CA PHE A 110 1.55 2.16 4.66
C PHE A 110 0.55 3.29 4.94
N ILE A 111 0.26 4.13 3.95
CA ILE A 111 -0.72 5.22 4.08
C ILE A 111 -2.10 4.64 4.38
N ILE A 112 -2.53 3.62 3.64
CA ILE A 112 -3.83 2.96 3.86
C ILE A 112 -3.89 2.32 5.25
N SER A 113 -2.82 1.66 5.69
CA SER A 113 -2.76 1.05 7.03
C SER A 113 -2.79 2.09 8.16
N LEU A 114 -2.25 3.29 7.96
CA LEU A 114 -2.25 4.34 8.98
C LEU A 114 -3.61 5.03 9.11
N ASP A 115 -4.37 5.10 8.01
CA ASP A 115 -5.70 5.72 7.97
C ASP A 115 -6.81 4.75 8.40
N ASP A 116 -6.54 3.45 8.41
CA ASP A 116 -7.54 2.46 8.82
C ASP A 116 -7.89 2.57 10.32
N PHE A 117 -9.11 3.04 10.56
CA PHE A 117 -9.76 2.98 11.87
C PHE A 117 -10.74 1.80 11.95
N ILE A 118 -11.42 1.46 10.85
CA ILE A 118 -12.56 0.53 10.90
C ILE A 118 -12.05 -0.88 11.22
N ILE A 119 -11.14 -1.44 10.43
CA ILE A 119 -10.65 -2.80 10.65
C ILE A 119 -9.99 -2.90 12.02
N THR A 120 -9.15 -1.91 12.37
CA THR A 120 -8.53 -1.83 13.69
C THR A 120 -9.57 -1.83 14.82
N ASN A 121 -10.60 -1.00 14.74
CA ASN A 121 -11.58 -0.87 15.82
C ASN A 121 -12.42 -2.13 16.05
N PHE A 122 -12.67 -2.92 15.02
CA PHE A 122 -13.39 -4.18 15.16
C PHE A 122 -12.49 -5.31 15.68
N VAL A 123 -11.21 -5.31 15.32
CA VAL A 123 -10.30 -6.43 15.58
C VAL A 123 -9.40 -6.20 16.80
N LYS A 124 -9.37 -4.97 17.34
CA LYS A 124 -8.59 -4.63 18.54
C LYS A 124 -9.09 -5.36 19.78
N GLY A 125 -8.14 -5.74 20.63
CA GLY A 125 -8.44 -6.25 21.98
C GLY A 125 -8.77 -5.12 22.96
N ALA A 126 -9.42 -5.49 24.08
CA ALA A 126 -9.67 -4.55 25.16
C ALA A 126 -8.34 -3.97 25.70
N GLY A 127 -8.24 -2.65 25.78
CA GLY A 127 -7.03 -1.94 26.23
C GLY A 127 -5.94 -1.79 25.17
N VAL A 128 -6.15 -2.27 23.94
CA VAL A 128 -5.27 -2.02 22.80
C VAL A 128 -5.81 -0.84 22.02
N GLU A 129 -5.05 0.25 21.94
CA GLU A 129 -5.46 1.46 21.24
C GLU A 129 -4.39 1.88 20.25
N THR A 130 -4.84 2.30 19.06
CA THR A 130 -4.00 2.92 18.03
C THR A 130 -4.32 4.41 17.94
N LEU A 131 -3.44 5.17 17.27
CA LEU A 131 -3.65 6.61 17.07
C LEU A 131 -5.08 6.94 16.57
N PRO A 132 -5.59 6.28 15.50
CA PRO A 132 -6.95 6.54 15.03
C PRO A 132 -8.04 6.19 16.05
N THR A 133 -7.91 5.07 16.77
CA THR A 133 -8.96 4.65 17.72
C THR A 133 -9.02 5.52 18.96
N VAL A 134 -7.87 6.03 19.43
CA VAL A 134 -7.82 7.02 20.53
C VAL A 134 -8.48 8.32 20.10
N ILE A 135 -8.17 8.83 18.92
CA ILE A 135 -8.75 10.08 18.42
C ILE A 135 -10.27 9.95 18.31
N PHE A 136 -10.76 8.87 17.70
CA PHE A 136 -12.20 8.62 17.57
C PHE A 136 -12.89 8.45 18.93
N GLY A 137 -12.30 7.66 19.83
CA GLY A 137 -12.81 7.47 21.19
C GLY A 137 -12.89 8.78 21.98
N ALA A 138 -11.89 9.65 21.83
CA ALA A 138 -11.85 10.95 22.49
C ALA A 138 -12.93 11.91 21.96
N VAL A 139 -13.22 11.90 20.64
CA VAL A 139 -14.32 12.69 20.06
C VAL A 139 -15.68 12.25 20.62
N LYS A 140 -15.89 10.93 20.75
CA LYS A 140 -17.13 10.35 21.32
C LYS A 140 -17.34 10.68 22.81
N GLN A 141 -16.25 10.83 23.57
CA GLN A 141 -16.29 11.15 25.01
C GLN A 141 -16.49 12.65 25.30
N GLY A 142 -16.66 13.49 24.26
CA GLY A 142 -16.86 14.93 24.38
C GLY A 142 -15.70 15.72 23.77
N ILE A 143 -16.01 16.86 23.17
CA ILE A 143 -15.04 17.71 22.47
C ILE A 143 -14.06 18.31 23.48
N LYS A 144 -12.88 17.69 23.61
CA LYS A 144 -11.76 18.25 24.38
C LYS A 144 -10.92 19.14 23.46
N PRO A 145 -10.56 20.37 23.86
CA PRO A 145 -9.74 21.28 23.05
C PRO A 145 -8.43 20.64 22.52
N ASN A 146 -7.87 19.69 23.28
CA ASN A 146 -6.64 18.98 22.92
C ASN A 146 -6.76 18.18 21.61
N ILE A 147 -7.93 17.59 21.31
CA ILE A 147 -8.13 16.82 20.07
C ILE A 147 -8.23 17.76 18.86
N MET A 148 -8.88 18.90 19.02
CA MET A 148 -8.96 19.94 17.97
C MET A 148 -7.58 20.52 17.65
N ALA A 149 -6.72 20.67 18.66
CA ALA A 149 -5.33 21.09 18.48
C ALA A 149 -4.52 20.04 17.69
N ILE A 150 -4.59 18.76 18.08
CA ILE A 150 -3.89 17.66 17.38
C ILE A 150 -4.37 17.54 15.94
N SER A 151 -5.69 17.65 15.70
CA SER A 151 -6.28 17.55 14.35
C SER A 151 -5.81 18.69 13.45
N THR A 152 -5.81 19.93 13.97
CA THR A 152 -5.30 21.10 13.24
C THR A 152 -3.81 20.97 12.93
N LEU A 153 -3.01 20.44 13.87
CA LEU A 153 -1.59 20.21 13.67
C LEU A 153 -1.33 19.15 12.58
N LEU A 154 -2.03 18.01 12.63
CA LEU A 154 -1.93 16.96 11.61
C LEU A 154 -2.34 17.47 10.22
N LEU A 155 -3.38 18.29 10.16
CA LEU A 155 -3.82 18.94 8.93
C LEU A 155 -2.76 19.91 8.41
N ALA A 156 -2.18 20.75 9.27
CA ALA A 156 -1.12 21.68 8.89
C ALA A 156 0.13 20.95 8.37
N VAL A 157 0.52 19.84 9.00
CA VAL A 157 1.64 19.00 8.55
C VAL A 157 1.33 18.37 7.20
N SER A 158 0.14 17.80 7.01
CA SER A 158 -0.26 17.20 5.73
C SER A 158 -0.27 18.21 4.59
N VAL A 159 -0.85 19.40 4.82
CA VAL A 159 -0.84 20.51 3.86
C VAL A 159 0.60 20.96 3.57
N GLY A 160 1.46 21.02 4.59
CA GLY A 160 2.88 21.33 4.44
C GLY A 160 3.63 20.35 3.54
N PHE A 161 3.39 19.03 3.72
CA PHE A 161 3.97 17.99 2.87
C PHE A 161 3.49 18.09 1.42
N VAL A 162 2.20 18.31 1.20
CA VAL A 162 1.63 18.45 -0.15
C VAL A 162 2.15 19.72 -0.84
N ALA A 163 2.22 20.83 -0.12
CA ALA A 163 2.81 22.07 -0.64
C ALA A 163 4.28 21.85 -1.03
N LEU A 164 5.06 21.22 -0.15
CA LEU A 164 6.47 20.90 -0.43
C LEU A 164 6.61 19.99 -1.64
N SER A 165 5.82 18.92 -1.75
CA SER A 165 5.87 18.02 -2.91
C SER A 165 5.53 18.76 -4.20
N TYR A 166 4.57 19.68 -4.15
CA TYR A 166 4.20 20.50 -5.30
C TYR A 166 5.31 21.47 -5.73
N PHE A 167 5.97 22.13 -4.77
CA PHE A 167 7.09 23.03 -5.05
C PHE A 167 8.32 22.28 -5.61
N VAL A 168 8.67 21.13 -5.01
CA VAL A 168 9.78 20.28 -5.47
C VAL A 168 9.49 19.71 -6.86
N GLY A 169 8.26 19.25 -7.12
CA GLY A 169 7.84 18.78 -8.45
C GLY A 169 8.01 19.85 -9.53
N ARG A 170 7.63 21.10 -9.23
CA ARG A 170 7.84 22.24 -10.14
C ARG A 170 9.30 22.62 -10.36
N MET A 171 10.16 22.41 -9.37
CA MET A 171 11.61 22.64 -9.52
C MET A 171 12.27 21.58 -10.42
N GLY A 172 11.81 20.32 -10.34
CA GLY A 172 12.25 19.25 -11.23
C GLY A 172 11.82 19.44 -12.69
N GLU A 173 10.66 20.06 -12.93
CA GLU A 173 10.14 20.34 -14.28
C GLU A 173 10.93 21.45 -15.00
N LYS A 174 11.51 22.40 -14.25
CA LYS A 174 12.34 23.49 -14.80
C LYS A 174 13.77 23.06 -15.18
N SER A 175 14.22 21.86 -14.81
CA SER A 175 15.61 21.41 -15.05
C SER A 175 15.79 20.50 -16.27
N ASN A 176 14.78 20.27 -17.12
CA ASN A 176 14.92 19.47 -18.35
C ASN A 176 14.58 20.27 -19.63
N PRO A 177 15.53 21.02 -20.23
CA PRO A 177 15.26 21.93 -21.34
C PRO A 177 15.32 21.31 -22.77
N THR A 178 15.20 20.00 -22.99
CA THR A 178 15.50 19.39 -24.30
C THR A 178 14.33 18.98 -25.21
N THR A 179 13.08 19.42 -25.00
CA THR A 179 11.96 19.03 -25.90
C THR A 179 11.19 20.14 -26.60
N THR A 180 11.62 21.41 -26.54
CA THR A 180 10.88 22.52 -27.19
C THR A 180 11.50 23.04 -28.48
N LYS A 181 12.48 22.35 -29.10
CA LYS A 181 13.05 22.78 -30.38
C LYS A 181 13.21 21.64 -31.38
N GLN A 182 12.09 21.13 -31.88
CA GLN A 182 12.05 20.51 -33.20
C GLN A 182 10.64 20.61 -33.77
N GLY A 183 10.38 21.68 -34.50
CA GLY A 183 9.08 21.95 -35.09
C GLY A 183 8.93 23.41 -35.51
N ASP A 184 9.87 23.91 -36.30
CA ASP A 184 9.71 25.04 -37.22
C ASP A 184 10.43 24.67 -38.53
#